data_AF-A0A8S4S664-F1
#
_entry.id   AF-A0A8S4S664-F1
#
_cell.length_a   1.000
_cell.length_b   1.000
_cell.length_c   1.000
_cell.angle_alpha   90.00
_cell.angle_beta   90.00
_cell.angle_gamma   90.00
#
_symmetry.space_group_name_H-M   'P 1'
#
loop_
_entity.id
_entity.type
_entity.pdbx_description
1 polymer ?
#
loop_
_entity_poly.entity_id
_entity_poly.type
_entity_poly.pdbx_seq_one_letter_code
_entity_poly.pdbx_strand_id
1 'polypeptide(L)'
;MNQFPTSLLNAHAAGVSEMQFHPENPNKLLTSSISGEVWDWNMETLTKKAQENYVPLEDKTAMNVNSLMPVLHKAINTVHCDKGRVLCGADNEAVYLIKNFKY
;
A
#
# COMPACT_ATOMS: atom_id res chain seq x y z
N MET A 1 2.92 -9.41 -26.09
CA MET A 1 2.51 -8.06 -25.65
C MET A 1 1.42 -8.23 -24.60
N ASN A 2 1.68 -7.85 -23.35
CA ASN A 2 0.65 -7.89 -22.30
C ASN A 2 -0.26 -6.67 -22.49
N GLN A 3 -1.48 -6.88 -23.00
CA GLN A 3 -2.43 -5.80 -23.33
C GLN A 3 -3.35 -5.41 -22.17
N PHE A 4 -3.28 -6.11 -21.03
CA PHE A 4 -4.20 -5.93 -19.92
C PHE A 4 -3.46 -5.94 -18.58
N PRO A 5 -3.95 -5.21 -17.56
CA PRO A 5 -3.40 -5.31 -16.23
C PRO A 5 -3.52 -6.75 -15.76
N THR A 6 -2.44 -7.26 -15.18
CA THR A 6 -2.44 -8.65 -14.73
C THR A 6 -3.22 -8.86 -13.44
N SER A 7 -3.52 -7.77 -12.71
CA SER A 7 -4.46 -7.80 -11.59
C SER A 7 -5.16 -6.45 -11.46
N LEU A 8 -6.46 -6.49 -11.13
CA LEU A 8 -7.28 -5.31 -10.84
C LEU A 8 -7.86 -5.47 -9.44
N LEU A 9 -7.57 -4.52 -8.54
CA LEU A 9 -7.91 -4.62 -7.13
C LEU A 9 -8.74 -3.42 -6.69
N ASN A 10 -9.91 -3.70 -6.09
CA ASN A 10 -10.60 -2.69 -5.30
C ASN A 10 -9.83 -2.45 -4.00
N ALA A 11 -9.48 -1.18 -3.79
CA ALA A 11 -8.69 -0.68 -2.68
C ALA A 11 -9.54 0.24 -1.79
N HIS A 12 -9.24 1.54 -1.80
CA HIS A 12 -9.85 2.56 -0.94
C HIS A 12 -11.26 2.96 -1.40
N ALA A 13 -11.98 3.66 -0.53
CA ALA A 13 -13.30 4.23 -0.86
C ALA A 13 -13.24 5.40 -1.87
N ALA A 14 -12.04 5.93 -2.14
CA ALA A 14 -11.81 7.01 -3.08
C ALA A 14 -10.48 6.81 -3.85
N GLY A 15 -10.09 7.78 -4.69
CA GLY A 15 -8.90 7.68 -5.52
C GLY A 15 -7.61 7.43 -4.73
N VAL A 16 -6.76 6.53 -5.23
CA VAL A 16 -5.37 6.38 -4.76
C VAL A 16 -4.59 7.61 -5.20
N SER A 17 -3.95 8.29 -4.26
CA SER A 17 -3.16 9.50 -4.51
C SER A 17 -1.69 9.16 -4.79
N GLU A 18 -1.11 8.27 -3.99
CA GLU A 18 0.26 7.80 -4.18
C GLU A 18 0.39 6.31 -3.79
N MET A 19 1.30 5.61 -4.46
CA MET A 19 1.67 4.23 -4.16
C MET A 19 3.19 4.05 -4.21
N GLN A 20 3.75 3.27 -3.29
CA GLN A 20 5.18 3.00 -3.23
C GLN A 20 5.44 1.59 -2.70
N PHE A 21 6.27 0.80 -3.40
CA PHE A 21 6.81 -0.42 -2.82
C PHE A 21 7.79 -0.09 -1.69
N HIS A 22 7.83 -0.92 -0.64
CA HIS A 22 8.82 -0.76 0.40
C HIS A 22 10.23 -0.98 -0.18
N PRO A 23 11.20 -0.06 0.05
CA PRO A 23 12.49 -0.10 -0.63
C PRO A 23 13.34 -1.33 -0.29
N GLU A 24 13.18 -1.88 0.92
CA GLU A 24 13.92 -3.07 1.38
C GLU A 24 13.11 -4.38 1.29
N ASN A 25 11.79 -4.31 1.06
CA ASN A 25 10.92 -5.49 0.95
C ASN A 25 9.83 -5.25 -0.12
N PRO A 26 10.09 -5.58 -1.39
CA PRO A 26 9.14 -5.33 -2.47
C PRO A 26 7.85 -6.18 -2.38
N ASN A 27 7.75 -7.12 -1.44
CA ASN A 27 6.49 -7.81 -1.15
C ASN A 27 5.50 -6.96 -0.36
N LYS A 28 5.90 -5.74 0.03
CA LYS A 28 5.02 -4.76 0.67
C LYS A 28 4.81 -3.57 -0.23
N LEU A 29 3.55 -3.22 -0.43
CA LEU A 29 3.14 -2.03 -1.16
C LEU A 29 2.40 -1.12 -0.19
N LEU A 30 2.78 0.15 -0.15
CA LEU A 30 2.02 1.18 0.55
C LEU A 30 1.17 1.93 -0.45
N THR A 31 -0.08 2.20 -0.08
CA THR A 31 -0.94 3.10 -0.85
C THR A 31 -1.59 4.13 0.07
N SER A 32 -1.74 5.35 -0.45
CA SER A 32 -2.46 6.43 0.21
C SER A 32 -3.66 6.85 -0.64
N SER A 33 -4.66 7.46 -0.01
CA SER A 33 -5.90 7.85 -0.70
C SER A 33 -6.40 9.22 -0.28
N ILE A 34 -7.15 9.83 -1.21
CA ILE A 34 -7.94 11.03 -0.94
C ILE A 34 -9.05 10.79 0.09
N SER A 35 -9.38 9.52 0.42
CA SER A 35 -10.29 9.19 1.54
C SER A 35 -9.66 9.43 2.92
N GLY A 36 -8.36 9.71 3.00
CA GLY A 36 -7.66 9.95 4.27
C GLY A 36 -7.08 8.70 4.90
N GLU A 37 -6.75 7.69 4.09
CA GLU A 37 -6.28 6.38 4.50
C GLU A 37 -4.87 6.12 3.97
N VAL A 38 -4.08 5.36 4.75
CA VAL A 38 -2.80 4.77 4.33
C VAL A 38 -2.84 3.28 4.63
N TRP A 39 -2.67 2.45 3.61
CA TRP A 39 -2.72 1.00 3.71
C TRP A 39 -1.37 0.35 3.40
N ASP A 40 -1.06 -0.72 4.14
CA ASP A 40 0.01 -1.69 3.86
C ASP A 40 -0.60 -2.94 3.23
N TRP A 41 -0.12 -3.27 2.04
CA TRP A 41 -0.48 -4.47 1.29
C TRP A 41 0.68 -5.46 1.40
N ASN A 42 0.49 -6.52 2.18
CA ASN A 42 1.49 -7.56 2.37
C ASN A 42 1.20 -8.77 1.47
N MET A 43 2.11 -9.00 0.52
CA MET A 43 2.06 -10.05 -0.49
C MET A 43 3.10 -11.16 -0.26
N GLU A 44 3.72 -11.25 0.93
CA GLU A 44 4.74 -12.27 1.21
C GLU A 44 4.21 -13.71 1.06
N THR A 45 2.99 -13.97 1.54
CA THR A 45 2.40 -15.31 1.46
C THR A 45 2.14 -15.72 0.01
N LEU A 46 1.78 -14.76 -0.84
CA LEU A 46 1.54 -14.94 -2.26
C LEU A 46 2.84 -15.24 -3.00
N THR A 47 3.86 -14.42 -2.77
CA THR A 47 5.17 -14.55 -3.45
C THR A 47 5.93 -15.80 -3.02
N LYS A 48 5.81 -16.25 -1.77
CA LYS A 48 6.40 -17.52 -1.31
C LYS A 48 5.74 -18.76 -1.95
N LYS A 49 4.46 -18.69 -2.28
CA LYS A 49 3.72 -19.79 -2.93
C LYS A 49 3.89 -19.82 -4.44
N ALA A 50 4.39 -18.72 -5.01
CA ALA A 50 4.57 -18.60 -6.45
C ALA A 50 5.67 -19.56 -6.93
N GLN A 51 5.31 -20.43 -7.85
CA GLN A 51 6.28 -21.24 -8.61
C GLN A 51 6.84 -20.48 -9.82
N GLU A 52 6.18 -19.38 -10.18
CA GLU A 52 6.46 -18.55 -11.36
C GLU A 52 6.99 -17.18 -10.95
N ASN A 53 7.65 -16.48 -11.88
CA ASN A 53 8.19 -15.13 -11.68
C ASN A 53 7.12 -14.03 -11.53
N TYR A 54 5.84 -14.38 -11.68
CA TYR A 54 4.72 -13.45 -11.61
C TYR A 54 3.58 -14.07 -10.81
N VAL A 55 2.92 -13.25 -9.97
CA VAL A 55 1.80 -13.67 -9.12
C VAL A 55 0.56 -12.85 -9.44
N PRO A 56 -0.49 -13.45 -10.02
CA PRO A 56 -1.80 -12.81 -10.12
C PRO A 56 -2.34 -12.56 -8.71
N LEU A 57 -2.73 -11.32 -8.41
CA LEU A 57 -3.31 -10.90 -7.13
C LEU A 57 -4.83 -11.11 -7.09
N GLU A 58 -5.36 -12.01 -7.93
CA GLU A 58 -6.81 -12.27 -8.08
C GLU A 58 -7.40 -12.83 -6.78
N ASP A 59 -6.63 -13.65 -6.06
CA ASP A 59 -7.03 -14.17 -4.76
C ASP A 59 -6.64 -13.22 -3.62
N LYS A 60 -7.55 -12.30 -3.32
CA LYS A 60 -7.42 -11.38 -2.18
C LYS A 60 -7.25 -12.10 -0.84
N THR A 61 -7.67 -13.37 -0.70
CA THR A 61 -7.62 -14.09 0.58
C THR A 61 -6.18 -14.40 1.02
N ALA A 62 -5.24 -14.41 0.08
CA ALA A 62 -3.83 -14.63 0.35
C ALA A 62 -3.03 -13.33 0.58
N MET A 63 -3.66 -12.17 0.41
CA MET A 63 -3.05 -10.85 0.62
C MET A 63 -3.62 -10.19 1.88
N ASN A 64 -2.75 -9.79 2.79
CA ASN A 64 -3.17 -9.06 3.98
C ASN A 64 -3.10 -7.55 3.70
N VAL A 65 -4.20 -6.85 3.93
CA VAL A 65 -4.29 -5.40 3.77
C VAL A 65 -4.59 -4.78 5.13
N ASN A 66 -3.67 -3.94 5.62
CA ASN A 66 -3.76 -3.32 6.94
C ASN A 66 -3.85 -1.81 6.82
N SER A 67 -4.76 -1.17 7.56
CA SER A 67 -4.71 0.28 7.74
C SER A 67 -3.59 0.63 8.73
N LEU A 68 -2.73 1.59 8.35
CA LEU A 68 -1.60 2.01 9.18
C LEU A 68 -1.94 3.15 10.15
N MET A 69 -3.08 3.81 9.95
CA MET A 69 -3.52 4.94 10.79
C MET A 69 -5.04 5.12 10.75
N PRO A 70 -5.65 5.78 11.75
CA PRO A 70 -7.05 6.17 11.70
C PRO A 70 -7.34 7.06 10.48
N VAL A 71 -8.57 6.94 9.95
CA VAL A 71 -9.03 7.73 8.80
C VAL A 71 -9.09 9.21 9.19
N LEU A 72 -8.43 10.08 8.42
CA LEU A 72 -8.40 11.52 8.69
C LEU A 72 -9.56 12.30 8.04
N HIS A 73 -10.37 11.66 7.20
CA HIS A 73 -11.44 12.28 6.40
C HIS A 73 -11.00 13.52 5.58
N LYS A 74 -9.70 13.61 5.31
CA LYS A 74 -8.99 14.61 4.51
C LYS A 74 -7.95 13.88 3.69
N ALA A 75 -7.69 14.33 2.47
CA ALA A 75 -6.83 13.60 1.56
C ALA A 75 -5.42 13.40 2.14
N ILE A 76 -4.88 12.19 2.00
CA ILE A 76 -3.44 11.96 2.08
C ILE A 76 -2.90 12.15 0.66
N ASN A 77 -2.03 13.13 0.45
CA ASN A 77 -1.56 13.47 -0.90
C ASN A 77 -0.25 12.79 -1.25
N THR A 78 0.55 12.48 -0.23
CA THR A 78 1.85 11.86 -0.42
C THR A 78 2.20 10.89 0.68
N VAL A 79 2.92 9.83 0.34
CA VAL A 79 3.46 8.84 1.26
C VAL A 79 4.88 8.47 0.85
N HIS A 80 5.80 8.45 1.82
CA HIS A 80 7.15 7.95 1.64
C HIS A 80 7.49 6.93 2.72
N CYS A 81 8.16 5.85 2.32
CA CYS A 81 8.63 4.83 3.25
C CYS A 81 10.14 4.61 3.13
N ASP A 82 10.83 4.65 4.28
CA ASP A 82 12.24 4.31 4.44
C ASP A 82 12.49 3.66 5.81
N LYS A 83 13.28 2.58 5.86
CA LYS A 83 13.77 1.92 7.08
C LYS A 83 12.72 1.76 8.19
N GLY A 84 11.58 1.18 7.86
CA GLY A 84 10.49 0.92 8.82
C GLY A 84 9.82 2.19 9.38
N ARG A 85 9.92 3.30 8.66
CA ARG A 85 9.19 4.54 8.93
C ARG A 85 8.36 4.90 7.71
N VAL A 86 7.16 5.39 7.96
CA VAL A 86 6.28 5.92 6.93
C VAL A 86 5.97 7.36 7.27
N LEU A 87 6.22 8.26 6.32
CA LEU A 87 5.89 9.67 6.38
C LEU A 87 4.76 9.93 5.40
N CYS A 88 3.71 10.65 5.81
CA CYS A 88 2.67 11.09 4.86
C CYS A 88 2.21 12.51 5.14
N GLY A 89 1.84 13.22 4.07
CA GLY A 89 1.32 14.59 4.11
C GLY A 89 -0.16 14.62 3.76
N ALA A 90 -0.93 15.44 4.47
CA ALA A 90 -2.38 15.50 4.33
C ALA A 90 -2.93 16.93 4.17
N ASP A 91 -4.14 17.06 3.64
CA ASP A 91 -4.84 18.32 3.39
C ASP A 91 -5.21 19.11 4.66
N ASN A 92 -5.08 18.50 5.84
CA ASN A 92 -5.28 19.19 7.11
C ASN A 92 -4.00 19.91 7.60
N GLU A 93 -3.09 20.24 6.69
CA GLU A 93 -1.85 20.96 6.94
C GLU A 93 -0.90 20.22 7.91
N ALA A 94 -1.07 18.91 8.05
CA ALA A 94 -0.27 18.07 8.93
C ALA A 94 0.56 17.03 8.18
N VAL A 95 1.70 16.69 8.79
CA VAL A 95 2.57 15.58 8.38
C VAL A 95 2.55 14.53 9.49
N TYR A 96 2.35 13.28 9.10
CA TYR A 96 2.26 12.15 10.02
C TYR A 96 3.47 11.24 9.87
N LEU A 97 4.00 10.79 11.01
CA LEU A 97 5.10 9.83 11.08
C LEU A 97 4.62 8.57 11.78
N ILE A 98 4.56 7.47 11.04
CA ILE A 98 4.32 6.13 11.57
C ILE A 98 5.69 5.48 11.77
N LYS A 99 5.97 5.08 13.01
CA LYS A 99 7.24 4.44 13.40
C LYS A 99 7.05 2.94 13.58
N ASN A 100 8.15 2.21 13.49
CA ASN A 100 8.19 0.76 13.72
C ASN A 100 7.29 -0.01 12.75
N PHE A 101 7.15 0.48 11.52
CA PHE A 101 6.53 -0.28 10.45
C PHE A 101 7.43 -1.47 10.16
N LYS A 102 6.94 -2.68 10.49
CA LYS A 102 7.68 -3.91 10.25
C LYS A 102 7.68 -4.16 8.76
N TYR A 103 8.85 -4.35 8.17
CA TYR A 103 9.02 -4.83 6.81
C TYR A 103 9.59 -6.24 6.83
#